data_AF-A0AA94HVE0-F1
#
_entry.id   AF-A0AA94HVE0-F1
#
_cell.length_a   1.000
_cell.length_b   1.000
_cell.length_c   1.000
_cell.angle_alpha   90.00
_cell.angle_beta   90.00
_cell.angle_gamma   90.00
#
_symmetry.space_group_name_H-M   'P 1'
#
loop_
_entity.id
_entity.type
_entity.pdbx_description
1 polymer ?
#
loop_
_entity_poly.entity_id
_entity_poly.type
_entity_poly.pdbx_seq_one_letter_code
_entity_poly.pdbx_strand_id
1 'polypeptide(L)'
;MLSSDGTWQVISREETKKRFRERRAEIMLCTDAAAEGLNFQFCWALINYDMPWNPMRVEQRIGRIDRLGQEFENIRIINLHYADTVETDVYCALRERINFFTNFVGKLQPILARLPKTLADVTLIGKEERQREEANLLSHLAQEVQDLEASGFDLDDTTQEELAEPVRPQALYDLGYLRRILCDHTLLPPGLQASPISAKDFSYIAPGMEVPVRVTTDADFYDAHPESVELWSPGSPAFPNVLYGDR
;
A
#
# COMPACT_ATOMS: atom_id res chain seq x y z
N MET A 1 4.93 5.25 17.29
CA MET A 1 4.39 6.52 17.82
C MET A 1 5.52 7.53 17.87
N LEU A 2 5.29 8.76 17.37
CA LEU A 2 6.24 9.86 17.56
C LEU A 2 5.96 10.48 18.93
N SER A 3 6.94 10.42 19.84
CA SER A 3 6.87 11.01 21.17
C SER A 3 7.11 12.52 21.10
N SER A 4 6.73 13.24 22.16
CA SER A 4 6.91 14.69 22.26
C SER A 4 8.37 15.15 22.21
N ASP A 5 9.31 14.23 22.45
CA ASP A 5 10.75 14.42 22.36
C ASP A 5 11.31 14.13 20.94
N GLY A 6 10.45 13.81 19.97
CA GLY A 6 10.83 13.50 18.59
C GLY A 6 11.31 12.07 18.37
N THR A 7 11.25 11.19 19.38
CA THR A 7 11.66 9.79 19.24
C THR A 7 10.52 8.89 18.77
N TRP A 8 10.86 7.86 17.98
CA TRP A 8 9.91 6.83 17.59
C TRP A 8 9.85 5.71 18.63
N GLN A 9 8.67 5.44 19.14
CA GLN A 9 8.40 4.33 20.04
C GLN A 9 7.51 3.29 19.36
N VAL A 10 7.93 2.02 19.42
CA VAL A 10 7.11 0.89 18.96
C VAL A 10 6.01 0.67 19.99
N ILE A 11 4.76 0.62 19.51
CA ILE A 11 3.60 0.33 20.34
C ILE A 11 2.75 -0.72 19.64
N SER A 12 1.98 -1.49 20.42
CA SER A 12 1.13 -2.53 19.85
C SER A 12 0.03 -1.94 18.96
N ARG A 13 -0.47 -2.78 18.04
CA ARG A 13 -1.59 -2.41 17.15
C ARG A 13 -2.83 -2.01 17.96
N GLU A 14 -3.14 -2.75 19.03
CA GLU A 14 -4.28 -2.46 19.92
C GLU A 14 -4.12 -1.11 20.64
N GLU A 15 -2.92 -0.81 21.15
CA GLU A 15 -2.66 0.48 21.79
C GLU A 15 -2.74 1.64 20.80
N THR A 16 -2.28 1.44 19.57
CA THR A 16 -2.40 2.44 18.49
C THR A 16 -3.86 2.73 18.18
N LYS A 17 -4.70 1.68 18.02
CA LYS A 17 -6.15 1.82 17.79
C LYS A 17 -6.83 2.56 18.94
N LYS A 18 -6.51 2.17 20.17
CA LYS A 18 -7.08 2.76 21.38
C LYS A 18 -6.76 4.24 21.47
N ARG A 19 -5.49 4.62 21.35
CA ARG A 19 -5.06 6.02 21.40
C ARG A 19 -5.71 6.87 20.33
N PHE A 20 -5.81 6.36 19.11
CA PHE A 20 -6.41 7.09 18.01
C PHE A 20 -7.93 7.29 18.22
N ARG A 21 -8.64 6.24 18.66
CA ARG A 21 -10.07 6.35 19.01
C ARG A 21 -10.35 7.27 20.20
N GLU A 22 -9.48 7.25 21.21
CA GLU A 22 -9.56 8.12 22.39
C GLU A 22 -9.08 9.56 22.09
N ARG A 23 -8.81 9.91 20.81
CA ARG A 23 -8.34 11.22 20.37
C ARG A 23 -7.04 11.66 21.06
N ARG A 24 -6.22 10.71 21.51
CA ARG A 24 -4.86 10.93 22.05
C ARG A 24 -3.78 10.96 20.96
N ALA A 25 -4.16 10.70 19.71
CA ALA A 25 -3.35 10.88 18.52
C ALA A 25 -4.21 11.56 17.46
N GLU A 26 -3.63 12.55 16.76
CA GLU A 26 -4.33 13.32 15.73
C GLU A 26 -4.22 12.67 14.34
N ILE A 27 -3.10 12.00 14.07
CA ILE A 27 -2.79 11.39 12.78
C ILE A 27 -2.42 9.92 13.00
N MET A 28 -3.03 9.06 12.19
CA MET A 28 -2.68 7.64 12.08
C MET A 28 -2.19 7.38 10.66
N LEU A 29 -0.99 6.80 10.54
CA LEU A 29 -0.45 6.30 9.28
C LEU A 29 -0.59 4.77 9.28
N CYS A 30 -1.14 4.22 8.19
CA CYS A 30 -1.30 2.78 8.05
C CYS A 30 -1.24 2.37 6.58
N THR A 31 -0.75 1.16 6.33
CA THR A 31 -0.87 0.46 5.05
C THR A 31 -2.22 -0.24 4.96
N ASP A 32 -2.65 -0.64 3.77
CA ASP A 32 -3.92 -1.36 3.57
C ASP A 32 -4.04 -2.61 4.45
N ALA A 33 -2.96 -3.41 4.55
CA ALA A 33 -2.93 -4.60 5.39
C ALA A 33 -3.05 -4.26 6.89
N ALA A 34 -2.40 -3.18 7.34
CA ALA A 34 -2.50 -2.74 8.73
C ALA A 34 -3.89 -2.15 9.06
N ALA A 35 -4.57 -1.57 8.06
CA ALA A 35 -5.89 -0.97 8.18
C ALA A 35 -7.05 -1.97 8.07
N GLU A 36 -6.78 -3.20 7.66
CA GLU A 36 -7.82 -4.21 7.47
C GLU A 36 -8.57 -4.51 8.78
N GLY A 37 -9.91 -4.51 8.70
CA GLY A 37 -10.79 -4.73 9.85
C GLY A 37 -10.94 -3.53 10.80
N LEU A 38 -10.34 -2.38 10.49
CA LEU A 38 -10.55 -1.14 11.24
C LEU A 38 -11.79 -0.39 10.74
N ASN A 39 -12.51 0.22 11.67
CA ASN A 39 -13.60 1.16 11.41
C ASN A 39 -13.18 2.54 11.91
N PHE A 40 -13.22 3.54 11.02
CA PHE A 40 -12.75 4.90 11.26
C PHE A 40 -13.87 5.93 11.23
N GLN A 41 -15.07 5.53 11.66
CA GLN A 41 -16.28 6.36 11.72
C GLN A 41 -16.15 7.57 12.67
N PHE A 42 -15.12 7.60 13.51
CA PHE A 42 -14.78 8.73 14.39
C PHE A 42 -13.75 9.68 13.76
N CYS A 43 -13.34 9.44 12.51
CA CYS A 43 -12.44 10.31 11.75
C CYS A 43 -13.26 11.19 10.82
N TRP A 44 -12.82 12.43 10.64
CA TRP A 44 -13.43 13.38 9.70
C TRP A 44 -12.65 13.49 8.38
N ALA A 45 -11.43 12.96 8.30
CA ALA A 45 -10.59 13.06 7.12
C ALA A 45 -9.85 11.75 6.82
N LEU A 46 -9.68 11.47 5.53
CA LEU A 46 -8.83 10.41 4.98
C LEU A 46 -7.89 11.03 3.94
N ILE A 47 -6.60 10.73 4.07
CA ILE A 47 -5.58 11.12 3.10
C ILE A 47 -5.01 9.86 2.46
N ASN A 48 -5.30 9.65 1.18
CA ASN A 48 -4.66 8.64 0.37
C ASN A 48 -3.29 9.18 -0.08
N TYR A 49 -2.23 8.67 0.54
CA TYR A 49 -0.87 9.06 0.19
C TYR A 49 -0.43 8.48 -1.16
N ASP A 50 -0.84 7.25 -1.43
CA ASP A 50 -0.70 6.55 -2.70
C ASP A 50 -2.07 6.29 -3.33
N MET A 51 -2.14 6.40 -4.67
CA MET A 51 -3.31 6.00 -5.44
C MET A 51 -3.07 4.60 -6.02
N PRO A 52 -3.81 3.57 -5.58
CA PRO A 52 -3.70 2.25 -6.15
C PRO A 52 -4.17 2.25 -7.61
N TRP A 53 -3.63 1.36 -8.45
CA TRP A 53 -4.07 1.20 -9.84
C TRP A 53 -5.54 0.80 -10.00
N ASN A 54 -6.11 0.20 -8.94
CA ASN A 54 -7.51 -0.19 -8.88
C ASN A 54 -8.30 0.83 -8.05
N PRO A 55 -9.19 1.64 -8.66
CA PRO A 55 -10.01 2.62 -7.94
C PRO A 55 -10.93 1.99 -6.90
N MET A 56 -11.28 0.70 -7.05
CA MET A 56 -12.04 -0.03 -6.03
C MET A 56 -11.33 -0.04 -4.68
N ARG A 57 -9.99 -0.07 -4.67
CA ARG A 57 -9.24 -0.01 -3.41
C ARG A 57 -9.36 1.34 -2.73
N VAL A 58 -9.35 2.43 -3.50
CA VAL A 58 -9.63 3.78 -2.96
C VAL A 58 -11.02 3.82 -2.36
N GLU A 59 -12.01 3.27 -3.07
CA GLU A 59 -13.38 3.22 -2.58
C GLU A 59 -13.50 2.40 -1.30
N GLN A 60 -12.84 1.24 -1.22
CA GLN A 60 -12.81 0.44 0.01
C GLN A 60 -12.16 1.20 1.18
N ARG A 61 -11.13 2.03 0.93
CA ARG A 61 -10.52 2.91 1.93
C ARG A 61 -11.49 3.99 2.40
N ILE A 62 -12.16 4.68 1.47
CA ILE A 62 -13.21 5.67 1.78
C ILE A 62 -14.33 5.02 2.58
N GLY A 63 -14.76 3.83 2.17
CA GLY A 63 -15.73 3.03 2.89
C GLY A 63 -15.29 2.62 4.30
N ARG A 64 -14.06 2.85 4.79
CA ARG A 64 -13.71 2.64 6.22
C ARG A 64 -14.12 3.81 7.11
N ILE A 65 -14.25 4.98 6.53
CA ILE A 65 -14.66 6.23 7.19
C ILE A 65 -16.11 6.58 6.84
N ASP A 66 -16.54 6.37 5.60
CA ASP A 66 -17.89 6.65 5.12
C ASP A 66 -18.84 5.46 5.30
N ARG A 67 -19.40 5.30 6.50
CA ARG A 67 -20.37 4.24 6.85
C ARG A 67 -21.41 4.72 7.83
N LEU A 68 -22.53 3.99 7.92
CA LEU A 68 -23.56 4.16 8.95
C LEU A 68 -22.96 4.20 10.36
N GLY A 69 -23.10 5.33 11.06
CA GLY A 69 -22.48 5.58 12.36
C GLY A 69 -21.27 6.51 12.32
N GLN A 70 -20.98 7.13 11.18
CA GLN A 70 -20.04 8.25 11.05
C GLN A 70 -20.46 9.42 11.98
N GLU A 71 -19.53 9.89 12.81
CA GLU A 71 -19.74 10.94 13.83
C GLU A 71 -19.82 12.36 13.23
N PHE A 72 -19.27 12.57 12.04
CA PHE A 72 -19.19 13.88 11.38
C PHE A 72 -20.18 14.00 10.23
N GLU A 73 -20.86 15.14 10.12
CA GLU A 73 -21.81 15.42 9.02
C GLU A 73 -21.12 15.48 7.65
N ASN A 74 -19.86 15.91 7.62
CA ASN A 74 -19.05 16.02 6.42
C ASN A 74 -17.68 15.38 6.66
N ILE A 75 -17.27 14.50 5.74
CA ILE A 75 -15.94 13.92 5.71
C ILE A 75 -15.10 14.53 4.58
N ARG A 76 -13.78 14.57 4.75
CA ARG A 76 -12.84 15.10 3.77
C ARG A 76 -11.94 13.99 3.24
N ILE A 77 -12.03 13.72 1.94
CA ILE A 77 -11.15 12.77 1.25
C ILE A 77 -10.11 13.56 0.44
N ILE A 78 -8.83 13.28 0.69
CA ILE A 78 -7.70 13.91 0.00
C ILE A 78 -6.90 12.82 -0.70
N ASN A 79 -6.70 12.96 -2.02
CA ASN A 79 -5.97 12.00 -2.85
C ASN A 79 -4.67 12.65 -3.35
N LEU A 80 -3.53 12.16 -2.88
CA LEU A 80 -2.21 12.58 -3.35
C LEU A 80 -1.78 11.70 -4.52
N HIS A 81 -1.31 12.31 -5.60
CA HIS A 81 -0.90 11.64 -6.82
C HIS A 81 0.30 12.37 -7.43
N TYR A 82 1.09 11.65 -8.22
CA TYR A 82 2.20 12.25 -8.95
C TYR A 82 1.68 13.00 -10.17
N ALA A 83 2.21 14.19 -10.43
CA ALA A 83 1.88 14.93 -11.65
C ALA A 83 2.38 14.17 -12.89
N ASP A 84 1.68 14.35 -14.02
CA ASP A 84 2.05 13.83 -15.34
C ASP A 84 2.16 12.30 -15.44
N THR A 85 1.32 11.57 -14.69
CA THR A 85 1.23 10.11 -14.78
C THR A 85 -0.14 9.65 -15.27
N VAL A 86 -0.18 8.51 -15.97
CA VAL A 86 -1.40 7.96 -16.59
C VAL A 86 -2.46 7.65 -15.53
N GLU A 87 -2.01 7.23 -14.35
CA GLU A 87 -2.85 6.99 -13.18
C GLU A 87 -3.60 8.27 -12.80
N THR A 88 -2.92 9.41 -12.74
CA THR A 88 -3.54 10.70 -12.43
C THR A 88 -4.60 11.08 -13.45
N ASP A 89 -4.30 10.93 -14.74
CA ASP A 89 -5.22 11.32 -15.80
C ASP A 89 -6.50 10.48 -15.76
N VAL A 90 -6.37 9.17 -15.55
CA VAL A 90 -7.51 8.27 -15.38
C VAL A 90 -8.28 8.56 -14.11
N TYR A 91 -7.62 8.81 -12.98
CA TYR A 91 -8.31 9.17 -11.73
C TYR A 91 -9.08 10.49 -11.84
N CYS A 92 -8.49 11.51 -12.46
CA CYS A 92 -9.16 12.77 -12.71
C CYS A 92 -10.38 12.58 -13.62
N ALA A 93 -10.25 11.78 -14.67
CA ALA A 93 -11.36 11.49 -15.57
C ALA A 93 -12.49 10.70 -14.89
N LEU A 94 -12.18 9.68 -14.08
CA LEU A 94 -13.18 8.95 -13.28
C LEU A 94 -13.90 9.87 -12.30
N ARG A 95 -13.17 10.75 -11.62
CA ARG A 95 -13.77 11.71 -10.70
C ARG A 95 -14.69 12.69 -11.43
N GLU A 96 -14.20 13.33 -12.49
CA GLU A 96 -14.88 14.47 -13.13
C GLU A 96 -15.98 14.07 -14.09
N ARG A 97 -15.80 12.99 -14.85
CA ARG A 97 -16.77 12.58 -15.89
C ARG A 97 -17.84 11.64 -15.35
N ILE A 98 -17.52 10.91 -14.27
CA ILE A 98 -18.34 9.78 -13.79
C ILE A 98 -18.86 10.04 -12.37
N ASN A 99 -18.47 11.15 -11.72
CA ASN A 99 -18.83 11.45 -10.32
C ASN A 99 -18.54 10.27 -9.39
N PHE A 100 -17.45 9.55 -9.69
CA PHE A 100 -17.17 8.22 -9.18
C PHE A 100 -17.17 8.16 -7.64
N PHE A 101 -16.57 9.14 -6.99
CA PHE A 101 -16.44 9.20 -5.52
C PHE A 101 -17.63 9.87 -4.81
N THR A 102 -18.69 10.21 -5.54
CA THR A 102 -19.83 10.98 -5.02
C THR A 102 -21.18 10.30 -5.20
N ASN A 103 -21.28 9.31 -6.10
CA ASN A 103 -22.52 8.58 -6.38
C ASN A 103 -22.39 7.09 -6.05
N PHE A 104 -23.51 6.43 -5.68
CA PHE A 104 -23.58 5.03 -5.24
C PHE A 104 -22.81 4.05 -6.17
N VAL A 105 -21.64 3.61 -5.70
CA VAL A 105 -20.60 2.89 -6.47
C VAL A 105 -20.88 1.40 -6.72
N GLY A 106 -21.89 0.81 -6.05
CA GLY A 106 -22.26 -0.59 -6.28
C GLY A 106 -22.54 -0.91 -7.77
N LYS A 107 -22.98 0.09 -8.55
CA LYS A 107 -23.27 -0.05 -9.98
C LYS A 107 -22.03 -0.06 -10.88
N LEU A 108 -20.89 0.43 -10.40
CA LEU A 108 -19.68 0.66 -11.22
C LEU A 108 -18.62 -0.44 -11.04
N GLN A 109 -18.82 -1.40 -10.14
CA GLN A 109 -17.83 -2.43 -9.82
C GLN A 109 -17.30 -3.21 -11.05
N PRO A 110 -18.14 -3.63 -12.02
CA PRO A 110 -17.65 -4.38 -13.19
C PRO A 110 -16.69 -3.58 -14.07
N ILE A 111 -16.92 -2.28 -14.21
CA ILE A 111 -16.05 -1.37 -14.98
C ILE A 111 -14.72 -1.21 -14.24
N LEU A 112 -14.79 -0.99 -12.93
CA LEU A 112 -13.60 -0.77 -12.10
C LEU A 112 -12.66 -1.96 -12.03
N ALA A 113 -13.20 -3.18 -12.05
CA ALA A 113 -12.40 -4.40 -12.01
C ALA A 113 -11.49 -4.54 -13.25
N ARG A 114 -11.91 -3.99 -14.39
CA ARG A 114 -11.18 -4.09 -15.66
C ARG A 114 -10.15 -2.97 -15.87
N LEU A 115 -10.36 -1.82 -15.22
CA LEU A 115 -9.51 -0.64 -15.35
C LEU A 115 -8.00 -0.89 -15.16
N PRO A 116 -7.54 -1.66 -14.16
CA PRO A 116 -6.11 -1.86 -13.93
C PRO A 116 -5.40 -2.49 -15.12
N LYS A 117 -6.06 -3.42 -15.81
CA LYS A 117 -5.49 -4.11 -16.98
C LYS A 117 -5.37 -3.14 -18.16
N THR A 118 -6.43 -2.39 -18.43
CA THR A 118 -6.45 -1.43 -19.54
C THR A 118 -5.46 -0.28 -19.30
N LEU A 119 -5.33 0.17 -18.05
CA LEU A 119 -4.31 1.13 -17.63
C LEU A 119 -2.89 0.61 -17.89
N ALA A 120 -2.61 -0.63 -17.49
CA ALA A 120 -1.32 -1.26 -17.73
C ALA A 120 -0.98 -1.29 -19.23
N ASP A 121 -1.94 -1.70 -20.07
CA ASP A 121 -1.74 -1.75 -21.52
C ASP A 121 -1.41 -0.36 -22.11
N VAL A 122 -2.09 0.70 -21.67
CA VAL A 122 -1.85 2.08 -22.14
C VAL A 122 -0.53 2.67 -21.63
N THR A 123 -0.14 2.35 -20.39
CA THR A 123 1.13 2.85 -19.82
C THR A 123 2.36 2.34 -20.56
N LEU A 124 2.27 1.16 -21.18
CA LEU A 124 3.37 0.52 -21.90
C LEU A 124 3.55 1.05 -23.34
N ILE A 125 2.67 1.94 -23.80
CA ILE A 125 2.69 2.53 -25.15
C ILE A 125 3.51 3.85 -25.17
N GLY A 126 4.11 4.17 -26.32
CA GLY A 126 4.88 5.40 -26.55
C GLY A 126 4.07 6.69 -26.37
N LYS A 127 4.73 7.78 -25.98
CA LYS A 127 4.11 9.06 -25.56
C LYS A 127 3.07 9.64 -26.54
N GLU A 128 3.31 9.57 -27.85
CA GLU A 128 2.40 10.15 -28.86
C GLU A 128 1.13 9.32 -29.05
N GLU A 129 1.24 8.00 -28.97
CA GLU A 129 0.11 7.09 -29.15
C GLU A 129 -0.73 6.96 -27.87
N ARG A 130 -0.08 7.17 -26.70
CA ARG A 130 -0.73 7.19 -25.38
C ARG A 130 -1.90 8.17 -25.27
N GLN A 131 -1.75 9.42 -25.72
CA GLN A 131 -2.82 10.42 -25.58
C GLN A 131 -4.10 10.04 -26.33
N ARG A 132 -3.94 9.41 -27.50
CA ARG A 132 -5.07 8.97 -28.32
C ARG A 132 -5.77 7.77 -27.68
N GLU A 133 -5.00 6.78 -27.24
CA GLU A 133 -5.55 5.60 -26.58
C GLU A 133 -6.21 5.93 -25.24
N GLU A 134 -5.64 6.85 -24.48
CA GLU A 134 -6.23 7.34 -23.24
C GLU A 134 -7.56 8.06 -23.50
N ALA A 135 -7.62 8.95 -24.50
CA ALA A 135 -8.87 9.61 -24.87
C ALA A 135 -9.95 8.60 -25.30
N ASN A 136 -9.58 7.58 -26.08
CA ASN A 136 -10.48 6.50 -26.48
C ASN A 136 -10.98 5.72 -25.25
N LEU A 137 -10.08 5.33 -24.34
CA LEU A 137 -10.41 4.61 -23.11
C LEU A 137 -11.43 5.39 -22.27
N LEU A 138 -11.16 6.68 -22.04
CA LEU A 138 -12.04 7.53 -21.23
C LEU A 138 -13.43 7.70 -21.87
N SER A 139 -13.51 7.80 -23.20
CA SER A 139 -14.78 7.86 -23.91
C SER A 139 -15.57 6.55 -23.80
N HIS A 140 -14.89 5.41 -23.94
CA HIS A 140 -15.52 4.09 -23.78
C HIS A 140 -16.07 3.88 -22.36
N LEU A 141 -15.28 4.22 -21.34
CA LEU A 141 -15.69 4.11 -19.94
C LEU A 141 -16.91 4.99 -19.65
N ALA A 142 -16.91 6.24 -20.12
CA ALA A 142 -18.03 7.14 -19.91
C ALA A 142 -19.33 6.61 -20.51
N GLN A 143 -19.26 6.01 -21.72
CA GLN A 143 -20.41 5.40 -22.36
C GLN A 143 -20.91 4.18 -21.59
N GLU A 144 -20.01 3.29 -21.16
CA GLU A 144 -20.37 2.09 -20.41
C GLU A 144 -21.03 2.44 -19.07
N VAL A 145 -20.58 3.50 -18.39
CA VAL A 145 -21.25 3.99 -17.19
C VAL A 145 -22.64 4.51 -17.49
N GLN A 146 -22.79 5.33 -18.54
CA GLN A 146 -24.09 5.88 -18.91
C GLN A 146 -25.09 4.75 -19.26
N ASP A 147 -24.62 3.71 -19.94
CA ASP A 147 -25.43 2.55 -20.29
C ASP A 147 -25.85 1.76 -19.03
N LEU A 148 -24.94 1.58 -18.05
CA LEU A 148 -25.23 0.93 -16.77
C LEU A 148 -26.20 1.73 -15.90
N GLU A 149 -26.09 3.06 -15.89
CA GLU A 149 -27.03 3.92 -15.18
C GLU A 149 -28.45 3.81 -15.75
N ALA A 150 -28.56 3.61 -17.07
CA ALA A 150 -29.83 3.47 -17.77
C ALA A 150 -30.47 2.08 -17.61
N SER A 151 -29.68 1.02 -17.45
CA SER A 151 -30.19 -0.36 -17.52
C SER A 151 -30.75 -0.93 -16.21
N GLY A 152 -30.49 -0.31 -15.04
CA GLY A 152 -31.02 -0.74 -13.74
C GLY A 152 -30.57 -2.15 -13.33
N PHE A 153 -29.56 -2.25 -12.46
CA PHE A 153 -28.88 -3.51 -12.17
C PHE A 153 -29.36 -4.20 -10.88
N ASP A 154 -29.38 -5.53 -10.90
CA ASP A 154 -29.70 -6.43 -9.78
C ASP A 154 -28.43 -6.80 -9.01
N LEU A 155 -28.46 -6.71 -7.68
CA LEU A 155 -27.30 -6.50 -6.80
C LEU A 155 -26.47 -7.75 -6.45
N ASP A 156 -26.73 -8.90 -7.08
CA ASP A 156 -26.28 -10.20 -6.55
C ASP A 156 -25.18 -10.91 -7.34
N ASP A 157 -24.50 -10.26 -8.29
CA ASP A 157 -23.41 -10.90 -9.05
C ASP A 157 -22.16 -10.02 -9.14
N THR A 158 -21.39 -9.99 -8.06
CA THR A 158 -19.98 -9.56 -8.13
C THR A 158 -19.16 -10.54 -7.31
N THR A 159 -18.55 -11.51 -7.98
CA THR A 159 -17.62 -12.45 -7.36
C THR A 159 -16.29 -11.75 -7.08
N GLN A 160 -15.67 -12.08 -5.95
CA GLN A 160 -14.37 -11.54 -5.52
C GLN A 160 -13.19 -11.93 -6.44
N GLU A 161 -13.42 -12.68 -7.52
CA GLU A 161 -12.39 -13.26 -8.38
C GLU A 161 -11.79 -12.29 -9.40
N GLU A 162 -12.39 -11.13 -9.68
CA GLU A 162 -11.85 -10.14 -10.65
C GLU A 162 -10.90 -9.10 -10.03
N LEU A 163 -10.47 -9.27 -8.76
CA LEU A 163 -9.69 -8.31 -7.99
C LEU A 163 -8.15 -8.53 -8.01
N ALA A 164 -7.65 -9.43 -8.85
CA ALA A 164 -6.23 -9.78 -8.86
C ALA A 164 -5.35 -8.58 -9.29
N GLU A 165 -4.37 -8.22 -8.44
CA GLU A 165 -3.28 -7.33 -8.86
C GLU A 165 -2.60 -7.93 -10.10
N PRO A 166 -2.12 -7.10 -11.05
CA PRO A 166 -1.31 -7.60 -12.15
C PRO A 166 -0.16 -8.42 -11.57
N VAL A 167 0.09 -9.60 -12.16
CA VAL A 167 1.15 -10.52 -11.69
C VAL A 167 2.46 -9.75 -11.71
N ARG A 168 2.95 -9.40 -10.52
CA ARG A 168 4.24 -8.74 -10.38
C ARG A 168 5.30 -9.73 -10.89
N PRO A 169 6.28 -9.26 -11.68
CA PRO A 169 7.38 -10.13 -12.06
C PRO A 169 8.01 -10.71 -10.80
N GLN A 170 8.30 -12.01 -10.82
CA GLN A 170 8.93 -12.67 -9.68
C GLN A 170 10.26 -11.95 -9.40
N ALA A 171 10.44 -11.51 -8.15
CA ALA A 171 11.67 -10.86 -7.75
C ALA A 171 12.84 -11.81 -8.05
N LEU A 172 13.91 -11.28 -8.66
CA LEU A 172 15.12 -12.07 -8.95
C LEU A 172 15.72 -12.71 -7.69
N TYR A 173 15.46 -12.10 -6.53
CA TYR A 173 15.90 -12.54 -5.22
C TYR A 173 14.71 -12.55 -4.27
N ASP A 174 14.44 -13.71 -3.67
CA ASP A 174 13.41 -13.87 -2.64
C ASP A 174 14.04 -13.99 -1.24
N LEU A 175 13.19 -14.08 -0.21
CA LEU A 175 13.62 -14.24 1.17
C LEU A 175 14.42 -15.54 1.42
N GLY A 176 14.20 -16.57 0.60
CA GLY A 176 14.95 -17.82 0.63
C GLY A 176 16.37 -17.65 0.08
N TYR A 177 16.53 -16.86 -0.98
CA TYR A 177 17.82 -16.48 -1.54
C TYR A 177 18.62 -15.65 -0.53
N LEU A 178 17.98 -14.67 0.12
CA LEU A 178 18.61 -13.88 1.18
C LEU A 178 19.05 -14.75 2.36
N ARG A 179 18.23 -15.74 2.76
CA ARG A 179 18.62 -16.73 3.77
C ARG A 179 19.89 -17.49 3.38
N ARG A 180 20.00 -17.90 2.12
CA ARG A 180 21.19 -18.61 1.61
C ARG A 180 22.44 -17.76 1.74
N ILE A 181 22.35 -16.46 1.47
CA ILE A 181 23.46 -15.51 1.69
C ILE A 181 23.86 -15.48 3.17
N LEU A 182 22.90 -15.37 4.09
CA LEU A 182 23.19 -15.34 5.54
C LEU A 182 23.75 -16.67 6.07
N CYS A 183 23.41 -17.80 5.45
CA CYS A 183 23.95 -19.11 5.79
C CYS A 183 25.37 -19.36 5.24
N ASP A 184 25.76 -18.67 4.17
CA ASP A 184 27.01 -18.91 3.47
C ASP A 184 27.94 -17.70 3.54
N HIS A 185 28.94 -17.79 4.41
CA HIS A 185 29.95 -16.76 4.61
C HIS A 185 30.69 -16.36 3.32
N THR A 186 30.74 -17.23 2.29
CA THR A 186 31.40 -16.93 1.02
C THR A 186 30.56 -16.02 0.11
N LEU A 187 29.24 -15.97 0.35
CA LEU A 187 28.30 -15.14 -0.39
C LEU A 187 28.08 -13.78 0.28
N LEU A 188 28.59 -13.59 1.51
CA LEU A 188 28.49 -12.32 2.20
C LEU A 188 29.43 -11.28 1.56
N PRO A 189 28.91 -10.08 1.24
CA PRO A 189 29.75 -8.94 0.87
C PRO A 189 30.88 -8.68 1.88
N PRO A 190 32.06 -8.21 1.43
CA PRO A 190 33.18 -7.93 2.31
C PRO A 190 32.81 -7.00 3.48
N GLY A 191 33.18 -7.39 4.69
CA GLY A 191 32.93 -6.62 5.91
C GLY A 191 31.60 -6.94 6.61
N LEU A 192 30.66 -7.64 5.94
CA LEU A 192 29.48 -8.18 6.59
C LEU A 192 29.82 -9.51 7.27
N GLN A 193 29.28 -9.72 8.47
CA GLN A 193 29.37 -11.01 9.15
C GLN A 193 27.97 -11.43 9.59
N ALA A 194 27.63 -12.69 9.31
CA ALA A 194 26.40 -13.31 9.78
C ALA A 194 26.71 -14.71 10.32
N SER A 195 26.04 -15.09 11.40
CA SER A 195 26.13 -16.44 11.96
C SER A 195 24.76 -16.90 12.45
N PRO A 196 24.34 -18.15 12.17
CA PRO A 196 23.04 -18.64 12.60
C PRO A 196 22.96 -18.70 14.14
N ILE A 197 21.85 -18.21 14.70
CA ILE A 197 21.51 -18.38 16.13
C ILE A 197 20.60 -19.60 16.26
N SER A 198 19.61 -19.72 15.37
CA SER A 198 18.73 -20.88 15.26
C SER A 198 18.44 -21.19 13.78
N ALA A 199 17.45 -22.06 13.55
CA ALA A 199 17.00 -22.40 12.22
C ALA A 199 16.32 -21.23 11.48
N LYS A 200 15.94 -20.13 12.14
CA LYS A 200 15.20 -19.03 11.48
C LYS A 200 15.83 -17.64 11.66
N ASP A 201 16.87 -17.51 12.47
CA ASP A 201 17.47 -16.22 12.81
C ASP A 201 18.99 -16.28 12.90
N PHE A 202 19.59 -15.11 12.77
CA PHE A 202 21.01 -14.91 12.60
C PHE A 202 21.49 -13.75 13.46
N SER A 203 22.69 -13.85 14.00
CA SER A 203 23.45 -12.70 14.47
C SER A 203 24.08 -12.05 13.24
N TYR A 204 23.87 -10.75 13.05
CA TYR A 204 24.34 -10.01 11.88
C TYR A 204 25.02 -8.72 12.30
N ILE A 205 26.15 -8.41 11.68
CA ILE A 205 26.87 -7.15 11.88
C ILE A 205 27.42 -6.65 10.54
N ALA A 206 27.24 -5.35 10.30
CA ALA A 206 27.73 -4.64 9.13
C ALA A 206 28.81 -3.60 9.50
N PRO A 207 29.64 -3.16 8.54
CA PRO A 207 30.57 -2.07 8.76
C PRO A 207 29.85 -0.81 9.28
N GLY A 208 30.34 -0.26 10.38
CA GLY A 208 29.72 0.90 11.04
C GLY A 208 28.74 0.56 12.16
N MET A 209 28.41 -0.72 12.37
CA MET A 209 27.64 -1.15 13.54
C MET A 209 28.58 -1.46 14.72
N GLU A 210 28.27 -0.95 15.90
CA GLU A 210 29.02 -1.23 17.13
C GLU A 210 28.66 -2.59 17.74
N VAL A 211 27.42 -3.02 17.56
CA VAL A 211 26.86 -4.24 18.17
C VAL A 211 26.14 -5.06 17.10
N PRO A 212 26.28 -6.41 17.09
CA PRO A 212 25.51 -7.26 16.21
C PRO A 212 24.01 -7.18 16.53
N VAL A 213 23.19 -7.19 15.48
CA VAL A 213 21.73 -7.20 15.56
C VAL A 213 21.23 -8.60 15.21
N ARG A 214 20.18 -9.04 15.90
CA ARG A 214 19.50 -10.30 15.61
C ARG A 214 18.53 -10.10 14.45
N VAL A 215 18.72 -10.83 13.36
CA VAL A 215 17.95 -10.67 12.12
C VAL A 215 17.32 -11.98 11.65
N THR A 216 16.22 -11.87 10.90
CA THR A 216 15.54 -12.98 10.22
C THR A 216 15.23 -12.63 8.76
N THR A 217 15.17 -13.61 7.89
CA THR A 217 14.56 -13.49 6.55
C THR A 217 13.23 -14.21 6.45
N ASP A 218 12.74 -14.82 7.53
CA ASP A 218 11.45 -15.50 7.62
C ASP A 218 10.41 -14.52 8.17
N ALA A 219 9.42 -14.17 7.34
CA ALA A 219 8.40 -13.17 7.67
C ALA A 219 7.49 -13.65 8.82
N ASP A 220 7.06 -14.91 8.81
CA ASP A 220 6.21 -15.48 9.87
C ASP A 220 6.95 -15.49 11.22
N PHE A 221 8.26 -15.75 11.20
CA PHE A 221 9.09 -15.72 12.39
C PHE A 221 9.26 -14.30 12.94
N TYR A 222 9.41 -13.31 12.06
CA TYR A 222 9.44 -11.89 12.43
C TYR A 222 8.12 -11.47 13.08
N ASP A 223 6.98 -11.80 12.47
CA ASP A 223 5.65 -11.47 12.99
C ASP A 223 5.38 -12.10 14.36
N ALA A 224 5.95 -13.28 14.63
CA ALA A 224 5.87 -13.94 15.94
C ALA A 224 6.82 -13.34 17.00
N HIS A 225 7.87 -12.62 16.60
CA HIS A 225 8.93 -12.12 17.49
C HIS A 225 9.33 -10.65 17.28
N PRO A 226 8.39 -9.71 17.03
CA PRO A 226 8.68 -8.39 16.48
C PRO A 226 9.51 -7.47 17.38
N GLU A 227 9.60 -7.76 18.69
CA GLU A 227 10.41 -6.98 19.65
C GLU A 227 11.83 -7.53 19.84
N SER A 228 12.14 -8.70 19.27
CA SER A 228 13.39 -9.43 19.56
C SER A 228 14.20 -9.84 18.33
N VAL A 229 13.67 -9.63 17.13
CA VAL A 229 14.35 -9.89 15.86
C VAL A 229 13.94 -8.84 14.83
N GLU A 230 14.90 -8.39 14.04
CA GLU A 230 14.67 -7.47 12.93
C GLU A 230 14.51 -8.25 11.61
N LEU A 231 13.66 -7.77 10.71
CA LEU A 231 13.66 -8.29 9.35
C LEU A 231 14.93 -7.80 8.62
N TRP A 232 15.63 -8.70 7.94
CA TRP A 232 16.81 -8.36 7.13
C TRP A 232 16.39 -7.68 5.83
N SER A 233 15.88 -6.46 5.95
CA SER A 233 15.37 -5.60 4.88
C SER A 233 15.86 -4.15 5.03
N PRO A 234 16.01 -3.38 3.93
CA PRO A 234 16.34 -1.96 4.00
C PRO A 234 15.42 -1.18 4.95
N GLY A 235 16.00 -0.27 5.74
CA GLY A 235 15.27 0.52 6.74
C GLY A 235 15.20 -0.11 8.13
N SER A 236 15.62 -1.36 8.31
CA SER A 236 15.86 -1.92 9.65
C SER A 236 17.25 -1.53 10.19
N PRO A 237 17.50 -1.65 11.51
CA PRO A 237 18.81 -1.41 12.09
C PRO A 237 19.95 -2.24 11.48
N ALA A 238 19.63 -3.33 10.76
CA ALA A 238 20.60 -4.13 10.02
C ALA A 238 21.13 -3.43 8.74
N PHE A 239 20.45 -2.39 8.28
CA PHE A 239 20.85 -1.55 7.16
C PHE A 239 20.89 -0.10 7.62
N PRO A 240 21.87 0.28 8.48
CA PRO A 240 22.00 1.65 8.90
C PRO A 240 22.14 2.53 7.65
N ASN A 241 21.46 3.68 7.64
CA ASN A 241 21.64 4.67 6.59
C ASN A 241 23.13 5.01 6.56
N VAL A 242 23.84 4.47 5.56
CA VAL A 242 25.14 4.99 5.19
C VAL A 242 24.80 6.39 4.67
N LEU A 243 24.92 7.39 5.54
CA LEU A 243 25.15 8.75 5.09
C LEU A 243 26.32 8.59 4.12
N TYR A 244 26.02 8.63 2.82
CA TYR A 244 27.04 8.89 1.83
C TYR A 244 27.66 10.20 2.29
N GLY A 245 28.80 10.09 2.96
CA GLY A 245 29.56 11.25 3.40
C GLY A 245 29.82 12.09 2.16
N ASP A 246 29.65 13.39 2.33
CA ASP A 246 29.97 14.43 1.35
C ASP A 246 31.14 14.00 0.45
N ARG A 247 30.82 13.75 -0.82
CA ARG A 247 31.76 13.80 -1.94
C ARG A 247 31.09 14.45 -3.13
#